data_AF-A0A7S3QGI0-F1
#
_entry.id   AF-A0A7S3QGI0-F1
#
_cell.length_a   1.000
_cell.length_b   1.000
_cell.length_c   1.000
_cell.angle_alpha   90.00
_cell.angle_beta   90.00
_cell.angle_gamma   90.00
#
_symmetry.space_group_name_H-M   'P 1'
#
loop_
_entity.id
_entity.type
_entity.pdbx_description
1 polymer ?
#
loop_
_entity_poly.entity_id
_entity_poly.type
_entity_poly.pdbx_seq_one_letter_code
_entity_poly.pdbx_strand_id
1 'polypeptide(L)'
;FHKVGGTTACKKAFDKFDVDTAMNIIRRCIPLSDNHPILHHVIRHAPDLEDDIGQYYPDAVFLRDTNGHTLSQFKFYTNLRKGRRRFKKHSIFFTGATDNQVNTTHPETGLYPFMLAAVGNKSE
;
A
#
# COMPACT_ATOMS: atom_id res chain seq x y z
N PHE A 1 -5.49 -10.68 -0.62
CA PHE A 1 -6.45 -10.24 -1.66
C PHE A 1 -6.08 -10.73 -3.07
N HIS A 2 -6.22 -12.03 -3.36
CA HIS A 2 -5.96 -12.55 -4.71
C HIS A 2 -7.14 -12.23 -5.65
N LYS A 3 -6.86 -11.94 -6.93
CA LYS A 3 -7.89 -11.67 -7.95
C LYS A 3 -8.21 -12.98 -8.69
N VAL A 4 -9.49 -13.35 -8.76
CA VAL A 4 -9.98 -14.49 -9.55
C VAL A 4 -10.99 -13.97 -10.55
N GLY A 5 -10.69 -14.07 -11.85
CA GLY A 5 -11.51 -13.49 -12.91
C GLY A 5 -11.52 -11.95 -12.90
N GLY A 6 -10.39 -11.32 -12.57
CA GLY A 6 -10.22 -9.86 -12.58
C GLY A 6 -10.71 -9.12 -11.33
N THR A 7 -11.47 -9.77 -10.45
CA THR A 7 -12.00 -9.17 -9.21
C THR A 7 -11.51 -9.92 -7.96
N THR A 8 -11.50 -9.25 -6.81
CA THR A 8 -11.13 -9.86 -5.53
C THR A 8 -12.34 -10.56 -4.90
N ALA A 9 -12.10 -11.58 -4.08
CA ALA A 9 -13.16 -12.20 -3.27
C ALA A 9 -13.84 -11.17 -2.35
N CYS A 10 -13.08 -10.19 -1.85
CA CYS A 10 -13.60 -9.09 -1.03
C CYS A 10 -14.62 -8.25 -1.80
N LYS A 11 -14.28 -7.84 -3.03
CA LYS A 11 -15.18 -7.04 -3.87
C LYS A 11 -16.47 -7.81 -4.22
N LYS A 12 -16.35 -9.10 -4.54
CA LYS A 12 -17.53 -9.98 -4.73
C LYS A 12 -18.40 -10.07 -3.48
N ALA A 13 -17.81 -10.03 -2.28
CA ALA A 13 -18.56 -10.03 -1.03
C ALA A 13 -19.30 -8.71 -0.82
N PHE A 14 -18.64 -7.57 -1.09
CA PHE A 14 -19.25 -6.24 -1.02
C PHE A 14 -20.44 -6.12 -1.98
N ASP A 15 -20.28 -6.59 -3.22
CA ASP A 15 -21.35 -6.57 -4.22
C ASP A 15 -22.57 -7.43 -3.82
N LYS A 16 -22.34 -8.53 -3.08
CA LYS A 16 -23.38 -9.51 -2.72
C LYS A 16 -24.10 -9.18 -1.41
N PHE A 17 -23.39 -8.68 -0.42
CA PHE A 17 -23.89 -8.58 0.95
C PHE A 17 -23.89 -7.15 1.48
N ASP A 18 -23.63 -6.12 0.67
CA ASP A 18 -23.26 -4.78 1.11
C ASP A 18 -21.94 -4.72 1.90
N VAL A 19 -21.36 -3.52 1.99
CA VAL A 19 -20.02 -3.32 2.56
C VAL A 19 -20.02 -3.56 4.07
N ASP A 20 -21.03 -3.07 4.80
CA ASP A 20 -21.09 -3.17 6.26
C ASP A 20 -21.22 -4.62 6.72
N THR A 21 -22.13 -5.38 6.10
CA THR A 21 -22.34 -6.79 6.45
C THR A 21 -21.11 -7.63 6.10
N ALA A 22 -20.52 -7.42 4.93
CA ALA A 22 -19.32 -8.12 4.52
C ALA A 22 -18.13 -7.82 5.46
N MET A 23 -17.97 -6.56 5.86
CA MET A 23 -16.90 -6.15 6.78
C MET A 23 -17.09 -6.65 8.20
N ASN A 24 -18.34 -6.75 8.68
CA ASN A 24 -18.64 -7.43 9.94
C ASN A 24 -18.20 -8.90 9.93
N ILE A 25 -18.35 -9.61 8.81
CA ILE A 25 -17.85 -10.98 8.67
C ILE A 25 -16.31 -10.98 8.64
N ILE A 26 -15.70 -10.11 7.83
CA ILE A 26 -14.23 -10.04 7.69
C ILE A 26 -13.57 -9.74 9.04
N ARG A 27 -14.13 -8.83 9.85
CA ARG A 27 -13.64 -8.50 11.20
C ARG A 27 -13.62 -9.67 12.17
N ARG A 28 -14.47 -10.68 11.97
CA ARG A 28 -14.45 -11.90 12.79
C ARG A 28 -13.26 -12.80 12.43
N CYS A 29 -12.75 -12.67 11.19
CA CYS A 29 -11.59 -13.43 10.71
C CYS A 29 -10.28 -12.65 10.87
N ILE A 30 -10.33 -11.32 10.84
CA ILE A 30 -9.18 -10.42 11.03
C ILE A 30 -9.55 -9.44 12.15
N PRO A 31 -9.28 -9.79 13.42
CA PRO A 31 -9.59 -8.90 14.54
C PRO A 31 -8.79 -7.60 14.48
N LEU A 32 -9.31 -6.54 15.10
CA LEU A 32 -8.61 -5.25 15.22
C LEU A 32 -7.36 -5.33 16.13
N SER A 33 -7.38 -6.20 17.14
CA SER A 33 -6.29 -6.36 18.13
C SER A 33 -4.99 -6.95 17.57
N ASP A 34 -5.07 -7.42 16.34
CA ASP A 34 -4.09 -8.24 15.70
C ASP A 34 -3.27 -7.26 14.87
N ASN A 35 -2.01 -6.99 15.26
CA ASN A 35 -1.03 -6.05 14.65
C ASN A 35 -0.70 -6.34 13.16
N HIS A 36 -1.63 -6.90 12.41
CA HIS A 36 -1.55 -7.20 11.01
C HIS A 36 -1.63 -5.90 10.20
N PRO A 37 -0.65 -5.64 9.33
CA PRO A 37 -0.62 -4.45 8.49
C PRO A 37 -1.61 -4.59 7.32
N ILE A 38 -2.91 -4.77 7.61
CA ILE A 38 -3.96 -5.06 6.62
C ILE A 38 -3.98 -4.01 5.52
N LEU A 39 -3.86 -2.72 5.85
CA LEU A 39 -3.86 -1.65 4.85
C LEU A 39 -2.64 -1.72 3.92
N HIS A 40 -1.48 -2.14 4.40
CA HIS A 40 -0.31 -2.37 3.53
C HIS A 40 -0.61 -3.50 2.54
N HIS A 41 -1.27 -4.56 3.00
CA HIS A 41 -1.70 -5.67 2.14
C HIS A 41 -2.75 -5.22 1.11
N VAL A 42 -3.72 -4.38 1.51
CA VAL A 42 -4.73 -3.80 0.61
C VAL A 42 -4.07 -2.93 -0.46
N ILE A 43 -3.24 -1.97 -0.09
CA ILE A 43 -2.55 -1.07 -1.04
C ILE A 43 -1.73 -1.85 -2.08
N ARG A 44 -1.09 -2.96 -1.66
CA ARG A 44 -0.30 -3.80 -2.55
C ARG A 44 -1.15 -4.54 -3.59
N HIS A 45 -2.30 -5.09 -3.19
CA HIS A 45 -3.03 -6.07 -3.99
C HIS A 45 -4.38 -5.59 -4.52
N ALA A 46 -5.03 -4.67 -3.83
CA ALA A 46 -6.35 -4.13 -4.12
C ALA A 46 -6.45 -2.66 -3.67
N PRO A 47 -5.63 -1.75 -4.22
CA PRO A 47 -5.59 -0.34 -3.79
C PRO A 47 -6.94 0.37 -3.94
N ASP A 48 -7.80 -0.08 -4.85
CA ASP A 48 -9.14 0.50 -5.05
C ASP A 48 -10.10 0.22 -3.88
N LEU A 49 -9.74 -0.68 -2.95
CA LEU A 49 -10.51 -0.99 -1.73
C LEU A 49 -9.92 -0.32 -0.48
N GLU A 50 -8.95 0.58 -0.64
CA GLU A 50 -8.26 1.17 0.49
C GLU A 50 -9.20 1.93 1.41
N ASP A 51 -10.02 2.84 0.86
CA ASP A 51 -10.94 3.66 1.64
C ASP A 51 -12.03 2.78 2.29
N ASP A 52 -12.59 1.85 1.51
CA ASP A 52 -13.63 0.92 1.97
C ASP A 52 -13.18 0.08 3.16
N ILE A 53 -11.92 -0.39 3.18
CA ILE A 53 -11.37 -1.20 4.27
C ILE A 53 -10.82 -0.30 5.39
N GLY A 54 -10.21 0.83 5.05
CA GLY A 54 -9.58 1.78 5.96
C GLY A 54 -10.53 2.29 7.03
N GLN A 55 -11.77 2.63 6.65
CA GLN A 55 -12.79 3.07 7.61
C GLN A 55 -13.09 2.03 8.70
N TYR A 56 -12.88 0.73 8.43
CA TYR A 56 -13.15 -0.33 9.40
C TYR A 56 -11.91 -0.75 10.21
N TYR A 57 -10.71 -0.31 9.82
CA TYR A 57 -9.43 -0.55 10.50
C TYR A 57 -8.62 0.76 10.63
N PRO A 58 -9.13 1.76 11.37
CA PRO A 58 -8.51 3.09 11.43
C PRO A 58 -7.13 3.08 12.11
N ASP A 59 -6.92 2.17 13.06
CA ASP A 59 -5.66 1.94 13.78
C ASP A 59 -4.56 1.35 12.87
N ALA A 60 -4.94 0.59 11.85
CA ALA A 60 -4.00 -0.01 10.90
C ALA A 60 -3.20 1.03 10.09
N VAL A 61 -3.60 2.30 10.09
CA VAL A 61 -2.82 3.42 9.54
C VAL A 61 -1.50 3.63 10.27
N PHE A 62 -1.47 3.36 11.57
CA PHE A 62 -0.29 3.55 12.42
C PHE A 62 0.60 2.31 12.50
N LEU A 63 0.11 1.16 12.04
CA LEU A 63 0.91 -0.06 11.97
C LEU A 63 2.03 0.07 10.96
N ARG A 64 3.09 -0.69 11.18
CA ARG A 64 4.19 -0.86 10.23
C ARG A 64 4.05 -2.20 9.53
N ASP A 65 4.50 -2.28 8.27
CA ASP A 65 4.62 -3.59 7.62
C ASP A 65 5.73 -4.44 8.25
N THR A 66 5.87 -5.68 7.77
CA THR A 66 6.91 -6.63 8.22
C THR A 66 8.33 -6.09 8.07
N ASN A 67 8.51 -5.08 7.22
CA ASN A 67 9.81 -4.50 6.89
C ASN A 67 9.97 -3.13 7.55
N GLY A 68 9.05 -2.74 8.44
CA GLY A 68 9.11 -1.52 9.24
C GLY A 68 8.59 -0.26 8.55
N HIS A 69 8.05 -0.36 7.33
CA HIS A 69 7.50 0.81 6.63
C HIS A 69 6.25 1.32 7.31
N THR A 70 6.11 2.64 7.44
CA THR A 70 4.79 3.23 7.70
C THR A 70 3.89 3.13 6.48
N LEU A 71 2.58 3.27 6.66
CA LEU A 71 1.64 3.23 5.55
C LEU A 71 1.96 4.27 4.47
N SER A 72 2.34 5.49 4.88
CA SER A 72 2.72 6.58 3.96
C SER A 72 3.99 6.25 3.17
N GLN A 73 5.02 5.70 3.82
CA GLN A 73 6.23 5.24 3.15
C GLN A 73 5.92 4.12 2.16
N PHE A 74 5.12 3.14 2.58
CA PHE A 74 4.73 2.03 1.72
C PHE A 74 3.95 2.50 0.49
N LYS A 75 2.99 3.41 0.64
CA LYS A 75 2.28 4.07 -0.47
C LYS A 75 3.26 4.77 -1.40
N PHE A 76 4.16 5.55 -0.85
CA PHE A 76 5.14 6.29 -1.63
C PHE A 76 6.06 5.35 -2.42
N TYR A 77 6.59 4.29 -1.80
CA TYR A 77 7.46 3.32 -2.47
C TYR A 77 6.71 2.43 -3.47
N THR A 78 5.46 2.06 -3.20
CA THR A 78 4.63 1.33 -4.18
C THR A 78 4.32 2.22 -5.38
N ASN A 79 4.02 3.50 -5.16
CA ASN A 79 3.89 4.49 -6.22
C ASN A 79 5.21 4.75 -6.94
N LEU A 80 6.35 4.73 -6.25
CA LEU A 80 7.67 4.84 -6.86
C LEU A 80 7.95 3.62 -7.73
N ARG A 81 7.61 2.40 -7.32
CA ARG A 81 7.81 1.19 -8.14
C ARG A 81 6.88 1.16 -9.36
N LYS A 82 5.60 1.48 -9.19
CA LYS A 82 4.66 1.66 -10.32
C LYS A 82 5.09 2.83 -11.22
N GLY A 83 5.58 3.88 -10.60
CA GLY A 83 6.06 5.12 -11.16
C GLY A 83 7.44 5.03 -11.78
N ARG A 84 8.31 4.06 -11.46
CA ARG A 84 9.63 3.86 -12.10
C ARG A 84 9.49 3.72 -13.62
N ARG A 85 8.41 3.04 -14.06
CA ARG A 85 8.03 2.97 -15.48
C ARG A 85 7.71 4.34 -16.09
N ARG A 86 7.17 5.27 -15.30
CA ARG A 86 6.89 6.67 -15.69
C ARG A 86 8.07 7.62 -15.43
N PHE A 87 8.89 7.39 -14.41
CA PHE A 87 10.05 8.20 -14.03
C PHE A 87 11.16 8.10 -15.08
N LYS A 88 11.35 6.91 -15.68
CA LYS A 88 12.15 6.75 -16.89
C LYS A 88 11.69 7.67 -18.05
N LYS A 89 10.43 8.10 -18.07
CA LYS A 89 9.85 8.98 -19.11
C LYS A 89 9.64 10.44 -18.66
N HIS A 90 9.46 10.70 -17.37
CA HIS A 90 9.18 12.02 -16.79
C HIS A 90 9.85 12.17 -15.41
N SER A 91 10.80 13.09 -15.29
CA SER A 91 11.65 13.29 -14.08
C SER A 91 10.94 13.88 -12.86
N ILE A 92 9.67 14.27 -12.98
CA ILE A 92 8.93 15.04 -11.98
C ILE A 92 8.27 14.20 -10.87
N PHE A 93 8.63 12.93 -10.68
CA PHE A 93 7.95 12.08 -9.69
C PHE A 93 8.05 12.63 -8.26
N PHE A 94 9.18 13.25 -7.90
CA PHE A 94 9.41 13.75 -6.55
C PHE A 94 8.84 15.16 -6.30
N THR A 95 8.31 15.86 -7.32
CA THR A 95 7.83 17.24 -7.14
C THR A 95 6.59 17.34 -6.26
N GLY A 96 5.82 16.26 -6.13
CA GLY A 96 4.67 16.16 -5.22
C GLY A 96 4.96 15.38 -3.92
N ALA A 97 6.21 14.98 -3.69
CA ALA A 97 6.60 14.28 -2.48
C ALA A 97 6.85 15.28 -1.34
N THR A 98 6.48 14.93 -0.11
CA THR A 98 6.83 15.75 1.05
C THR A 98 8.30 15.59 1.43
N ASP A 99 8.85 16.57 2.14
CA ASP A 99 10.24 16.50 2.64
C ASP A 99 10.48 15.24 3.47
N ASN A 100 9.52 14.85 4.32
CA ASN A 100 9.61 13.60 5.08
C ASN A 100 9.63 12.37 4.17
N GLN A 101 8.85 12.35 3.08
CA GLN A 101 8.88 11.23 2.14
C GLN A 101 10.22 11.13 1.41
N VAL A 102 10.82 12.28 1.05
CA VAL A 102 12.12 12.32 0.34
C VAL A 102 13.30 12.07 1.29
N ASN A 103 13.23 12.54 2.53
CA ASN A 103 14.31 12.45 3.51
C ASN A 103 14.25 11.19 4.38
N THR A 104 13.24 10.34 4.22
CA THR A 104 13.23 9.05 4.90
C THR A 104 13.86 7.97 4.03
N THR A 105 14.85 7.27 4.57
CA THR A 105 15.48 6.13 3.90
C THR A 105 14.56 4.91 3.87
N HIS A 106 14.76 4.05 2.86
CA HIS A 106 14.02 2.79 2.76
C HIS A 106 14.56 1.79 3.80
N PRO A 107 13.73 1.27 4.72
CA PRO A 107 14.13 0.37 5.81
C PRO A 107 15.05 -0.77 5.39
N GLU A 108 14.78 -1.43 4.27
CA GLU A 108 15.57 -2.60 3.84
C GLU A 108 16.91 -2.24 3.18
N THR A 109 17.00 -1.10 2.49
CA THR A 109 18.16 -0.78 1.64
C THR A 109 19.00 0.35 2.21
N GLY A 110 18.48 1.09 3.19
CA GLY A 110 19.09 2.30 3.72
C GLY A 110 19.16 3.46 2.73
N LEU A 111 18.65 3.30 1.50
CA LEU A 111 18.76 4.30 0.45
C LEU A 111 17.64 5.33 0.55
N TYR A 112 17.96 6.58 0.25
CA TYR A 112 16.96 7.59 -0.01
C TYR A 112 16.14 7.24 -1.26
N PRO A 113 14.89 7.72 -1.37
CA PRO A 113 14.02 7.42 -2.49
C PRO A 113 14.59 7.76 -3.87
N PHE A 114 15.30 8.88 -4.01
CA PHE A 114 15.93 9.27 -5.28
C PHE A 114 17.10 8.36 -5.65
N MET A 115 17.88 7.91 -4.66
CA MET A 115 18.94 6.91 -4.86
C MET A 115 18.32 5.56 -5.24
N LEU A 116 17.26 5.15 -4.55
CA LEU A 116 16.52 3.93 -4.82
C LEU A 116 15.88 3.94 -6.23
N ALA A 117 15.44 5.10 -6.72
CA ALA A 117 14.99 5.28 -8.09
C ALA A 117 16.13 5.10 -9.10
N ALA A 118 17.31 5.67 -8.81
CA ALA A 118 18.49 5.59 -9.66
C ALA A 118 19.12 4.19 -9.73
N VAL A 119 19.15 3.43 -8.63
CA VAL A 119 19.69 2.06 -8.60
C VAL A 119 18.90 1.14 -9.55
N GLY A 120 17.57 1.29 -9.61
CA GLY A 120 16.74 0.54 -10.55
C GLY A 120 16.97 0.87 -12.03
N ASN A 121 17.71 1.94 -12.34
CA ASN A 121 18.09 2.29 -13.71
C ASN A 121 19.42 1.65 -14.16
N LYS A 122 20.19 1.04 -13.25
CA LYS A 122 21.50 0.45 -13.56
C LYS A 122 21.44 -1.05 -13.90
N SER A 123 20.25 -1.64 -13.94
CA SER A 123 20.03 -3.08 -14.19
C SER A 123 19.41 -3.31 -15.58
N GLU A 124 20.07 -2.79 -16.62
CA GLU A 124 19.88 -3.18 -18.02
C GLU A 124 21.16 -3.85 -18.52
#